data_AF-A0A7V8JKW9-F1
#
_entry.id   AF-A0A7V8JKW9-F1
#
_cell.length_a   1.000
_cell.length_b   1.000
_cell.length_c   1.000
_cell.angle_alpha   90.00
_cell.angle_beta   90.00
_cell.angle_gamma   90.00
#
_symmetry.space_group_name_H-M   'P 1'
#
loop_
_entity.id
_entity.type
_entity.pdbx_description
1 polymer ?
#
loop_
_entity_poly.entity_id
_entity_poly.type
_entity_poly.pdbx_seq_one_letter_code
_entity_poly.pdbx_strand_id
1 'polypeptide(L)'
;MNTSTPAPSRAIGLVGFDGDDTLWKSEDYYRKAEQDYLHLLSRYIDVHDTQTARHLLEVQQRHLDTFGYGVKSMTLSMIEASIEITGQRIEARDIQTILEIGHATLSHPVELIDGVREAVGTIAADYPVVLITKGDLFHQEAKIKVAQLHDLFPRIEIVSEKDPETYARVLAEFELPMSRFVMVGNSLRSNIEPVVTLGGWGIHTPYAVTWAHETQHGVADDEPRMVNADTAHDWPAALAVLEAKAAAEAWQRAVAAAESGHEPATAHAARVAPGPAAPAAGAGRCAGPADRRALGSL
;
A
#
# COMPACT_ATOMS: atom_id res chain seq x y z
N MET A 1 -36.36 7.01 28.29
CA MET A 1 -35.75 5.97 27.42
C MET A 1 -35.39 6.67 26.12
N ASN A 2 -34.14 7.13 25.99
CA ASN A 2 -33.65 7.67 24.72
C ASN A 2 -33.16 6.48 23.90
N THR A 3 -33.99 6.04 22.95
CA THR A 3 -33.51 5.21 21.84
C THR A 3 -32.78 6.13 20.89
N SER A 4 -31.46 6.28 21.09
CA SER A 4 -30.59 6.85 20.06
C SER A 4 -30.75 6.00 18.80
N THR A 5 -31.34 6.58 17.76
CA THR A 5 -31.28 6.03 16.41
C THR A 5 -29.80 5.83 16.07
N PRO A 6 -29.34 4.61 15.75
CA PRO A 6 -27.97 4.43 15.29
C PRO A 6 -27.79 5.30 14.03
N ALA A 7 -26.69 6.04 13.96
CA ALA A 7 -26.29 6.73 12.73
C ALA A 7 -26.39 5.74 11.56
N PRO A 8 -26.81 6.16 10.35
CA PRO A 8 -26.82 5.25 9.21
C PRO A 8 -25.41 4.67 9.07
N SER A 9 -25.27 3.35 9.19
CA SER A 9 -24.00 2.68 9.00
C SER A 9 -23.55 2.96 7.57
N ARG A 10 -22.51 3.78 7.40
CA ARG A 10 -21.91 4.04 6.08
C ARG A 10 -21.61 2.72 5.37
N ALA A 11 -21.86 2.68 4.07
CA ALA A 11 -21.61 1.49 3.28
C ALA A 11 -20.10 1.22 3.20
N ILE A 12 -19.30 2.24 2.94
CA ILE A 12 -17.84 2.21 3.06
C ILE A 12 -17.43 2.29 4.53
N GLY A 13 -16.48 1.44 4.91
CA GLY A 13 -15.96 1.32 6.28
C GLY A 13 -14.48 1.65 6.43
N LEU A 14 -13.71 1.70 5.35
CA LEU A 14 -12.27 2.01 5.36
C LEU A 14 -11.84 2.55 3.99
N VAL A 15 -10.97 3.56 4.00
CA VAL A 15 -10.34 4.11 2.79
C VAL A 15 -8.84 3.89 2.86
N GLY A 16 -8.31 3.13 1.91
CA GLY A 16 -6.89 2.93 1.70
C GLY A 16 -6.32 3.97 0.73
N PHE A 17 -5.09 4.40 0.99
CA PHE A 17 -4.35 5.29 0.11
C PHE A 17 -3.01 4.66 -0.24
N ASP A 18 -2.60 4.75 -1.51
CA ASP A 18 -1.22 4.49 -1.91
C ASP A 18 -0.29 5.63 -1.47
N GLY A 19 1.02 5.37 -1.40
CA GLY A 19 2.03 6.35 -1.02
C GLY A 19 2.66 7.02 -2.24
N ASP A 20 3.64 6.34 -2.83
CA ASP A 20 4.40 6.82 -3.98
C ASP A 20 3.47 7.21 -5.14
N ASP A 21 3.67 8.42 -5.67
CA ASP A 21 2.96 9.01 -6.81
C ASP A 21 1.44 9.18 -6.63
N THR A 22 0.95 9.00 -5.41
CA THR A 22 -0.43 9.28 -4.99
C THR A 22 -0.46 10.34 -3.89
N LEU A 23 0.30 10.16 -2.81
CA LEU A 23 0.42 11.13 -1.71
C LEU A 23 1.63 12.04 -1.87
N TRP A 24 2.74 11.52 -2.40
CA TRP A 24 3.98 12.27 -2.62
C TRP A 24 4.66 11.85 -3.91
N LYS A 25 5.49 12.73 -4.48
CA LYS A 25 6.22 12.45 -5.72
C LYS A 25 7.33 11.41 -5.48
N SER A 26 7.44 10.43 -6.36
CA SER A 26 8.43 9.35 -6.28
C SER A 26 9.07 9.04 -7.64
N GLU A 27 8.28 8.83 -8.69
CA GLU A 27 8.76 8.39 -10.01
C GLU A 27 9.76 9.37 -10.65
N ASP A 28 9.63 10.68 -10.40
CA ASP A 28 10.58 11.69 -10.88
C ASP A 28 12.03 11.40 -10.41
N TYR A 29 12.20 10.90 -9.18
CA TYR A 29 13.51 10.58 -8.62
C TYR A 29 14.06 9.28 -9.17
N TYR A 30 13.20 8.28 -9.44
CA TYR A 30 13.60 7.06 -10.14
C TYR A 30 14.06 7.35 -11.56
N ARG A 31 13.32 8.21 -12.30
CA ARG A 31 13.73 8.63 -13.65
C ARG A 31 15.02 9.41 -13.67
N LYS A 32 15.22 10.31 -12.70
CA LYS A 32 16.50 11.02 -12.58
C LYS A 32 17.65 10.04 -12.33
N ALA A 33 17.46 9.06 -11.45
CA ALA A 33 18.46 8.04 -11.17
C ALA A 33 18.79 7.21 -12.42
N GLU A 34 17.77 6.82 -13.20
CA GLU A 34 17.95 6.14 -14.49
C GLU A 34 18.71 7.01 -15.50
N GLN A 35 18.41 8.29 -15.61
CA GLN A 35 19.12 9.22 -16.49
C GLN A 35 20.59 9.38 -16.11
N ASP A 36 20.88 9.55 -14.82
CA ASP A 36 22.25 9.65 -14.31
C ASP A 36 23.03 8.35 -14.56
N TYR A 37 22.36 7.22 -14.38
CA TYR A 37 22.91 5.89 -14.66
C TYR A 37 23.23 5.68 -16.14
N LEU A 38 22.30 6.01 -17.05
CA LEU A 38 22.53 5.91 -18.49
C LEU A 38 23.63 6.86 -18.95
N HIS A 39 23.71 8.06 -18.37
CA HIS A 39 24.80 8.99 -18.66
C HIS A 39 26.16 8.40 -18.26
N LEU A 40 26.26 7.74 -17.11
CA LEU A 40 27.46 7.03 -16.68
C LEU A 40 27.83 5.89 -17.64
N LEU A 41 26.85 5.07 -18.02
CA LEU A 41 27.06 3.92 -18.92
C LEU A 41 27.45 4.31 -20.34
N SER A 42 27.07 5.51 -20.80
CA SER A 42 27.44 6.01 -22.15
C SER A 42 28.96 6.09 -22.38
N ARG A 43 29.78 6.02 -21.32
CA ARG A 43 31.24 5.92 -21.39
C ARG A 43 31.73 4.56 -21.91
N TYR A 44 30.91 3.53 -21.82
CA TYR A 44 31.29 2.13 -22.06
C TYR A 44 30.59 1.50 -23.27
N ILE A 45 29.35 1.91 -23.53
CA ILE A 45 28.43 1.31 -24.50
C ILE A 45 27.57 2.40 -25.17
N ASP A 46 26.93 2.05 -26.29
CA ASP A 46 25.84 2.84 -26.84
C ASP A 46 24.55 2.58 -26.05
N VAL A 47 24.12 3.58 -25.29
CA VAL A 47 22.93 3.51 -24.42
C VAL A 47 21.62 3.72 -25.18
N HIS A 48 21.68 4.15 -26.44
CA HIS A 48 20.51 4.25 -27.31
C HIS A 48 20.25 2.96 -28.10
N ASP A 49 21.11 1.96 -27.95
CA ASP A 49 20.89 0.65 -28.52
C ASP A 49 19.75 -0.10 -27.82
N THR A 50 18.88 -0.71 -28.62
CA THR A 50 17.70 -1.43 -28.13
C THR A 50 18.04 -2.69 -27.34
N GLN A 51 19.20 -3.31 -27.59
CA GLN A 51 19.64 -4.47 -26.79
C GLN A 51 20.09 -4.04 -25.40
N THR A 52 20.78 -2.88 -25.29
CA THR A 52 21.12 -2.28 -24.00
C THR A 52 19.88 -2.06 -23.14
N ALA A 53 18.87 -1.36 -23.67
CA ALA A 53 17.63 -1.08 -22.93
C ALA A 53 16.90 -2.37 -22.50
N ARG A 54 16.85 -3.38 -23.38
CA ARG A 54 16.25 -4.67 -23.07
C ARG A 54 16.99 -5.40 -21.94
N HIS A 55 18.32 -5.43 -22.01
CA HIS A 55 19.15 -6.11 -21.02
C HIS A 55 19.00 -5.47 -19.62
N LEU A 56 18.99 -4.14 -19.54
CA LEU A 56 18.76 -3.44 -18.27
C LEU A 56 17.41 -3.82 -17.63
N LEU A 57 16.36 -3.92 -18.45
CA LEU A 57 15.03 -4.34 -18.01
C LEU A 57 15.01 -5.81 -17.56
N GLU A 58 15.66 -6.71 -18.30
CA GLU A 58 15.76 -8.14 -17.97
C GLU A 58 16.46 -8.37 -16.62
N VAL A 59 17.55 -7.65 -16.34
CA VAL A 59 18.25 -7.75 -15.05
C VAL A 59 17.37 -7.26 -13.91
N GLN A 60 16.66 -6.14 -14.09
CA GLN A 60 15.73 -5.64 -13.07
C GLN A 60 14.62 -6.66 -12.79
N GLN A 61 14.01 -7.24 -13.84
CA GLN A 61 12.93 -8.22 -13.71
C GLN A 61 13.37 -9.48 -12.97
N ARG A 62 14.54 -10.02 -13.29
CA ARG A 62 15.11 -11.21 -12.63
C ARG A 62 15.29 -11.03 -11.12
N HIS A 63 15.48 -9.80 -10.65
CA HIS A 63 15.68 -9.50 -9.24
C HIS A 63 14.42 -9.14 -8.46
N LEU A 64 13.29 -8.87 -9.13
CA LEU A 64 12.04 -8.57 -8.43
C LEU A 64 11.65 -9.70 -7.47
N ASP A 65 11.82 -10.96 -7.87
CA ASP A 65 11.47 -12.12 -7.03
C ASP A 65 12.41 -12.29 -5.82
N THR A 66 13.63 -11.75 -5.87
CA THR A 66 14.65 -11.97 -4.82
C THR A 66 14.84 -10.76 -3.92
N PHE A 67 14.94 -9.57 -4.50
CA PHE A 67 15.19 -8.32 -3.78
C PHE A 67 13.91 -7.51 -3.54
N GLY A 68 12.82 -7.86 -4.22
CA GLY A 68 11.59 -7.08 -4.18
C GLY A 68 11.74 -5.73 -4.88
N TYR A 69 10.82 -4.82 -4.54
CA TYR A 69 10.75 -3.48 -5.09
C TYR A 69 11.52 -2.46 -4.24
N GLY A 70 12.01 -1.41 -4.90
CA GLY A 70 12.59 -0.23 -4.25
C GLY A 70 14.03 0.05 -4.65
N VAL A 71 14.55 1.16 -4.13
CA VAL A 71 15.84 1.73 -4.53
C VAL A 71 17.02 0.76 -4.33
N LYS A 72 17.03 -0.02 -3.24
CA LYS A 72 18.12 -0.98 -2.98
C LYS A 72 18.20 -2.06 -4.07
N SER A 73 17.05 -2.64 -4.42
CA SER A 73 16.92 -3.62 -5.51
C SER A 73 17.34 -3.02 -6.86
N MET A 74 16.90 -1.78 -7.13
CA MET A 74 17.31 -1.03 -8.32
C MET A 74 18.82 -0.83 -8.39
N THR A 75 19.47 -0.37 -7.30
CA THR A 75 20.91 -0.12 -7.27
C THR A 75 21.73 -1.41 -7.47
N LEU A 76 21.34 -2.51 -6.82
CA LEU A 76 22.00 -3.80 -7.03
C LEU A 76 21.86 -4.26 -8.50
N SER A 77 20.67 -4.10 -9.07
CA SER A 77 20.42 -4.45 -10.48
C SER A 77 21.22 -3.57 -11.45
N MET A 78 21.36 -2.28 -11.18
CA MET A 78 22.20 -1.37 -11.97
C MET A 78 23.68 -1.79 -11.93
N ILE A 79 24.19 -2.19 -10.76
CA ILE A 79 25.56 -2.67 -10.61
C ILE A 79 25.77 -3.95 -11.42
N GLU A 80 24.89 -4.93 -11.26
CA GLU A 80 25.00 -6.22 -11.98
C GLU A 80 24.90 -6.03 -13.49
N ALA A 81 23.89 -5.30 -13.95
CA ALA A 81 23.70 -5.03 -15.38
C ALA A 81 24.90 -4.29 -15.97
N SER A 82 25.50 -3.36 -15.23
CA SER A 82 26.72 -2.67 -15.67
C SER A 82 27.92 -3.60 -15.82
N ILE A 83 28.09 -4.53 -14.87
CA ILE A 83 29.17 -5.52 -14.93
C ILE A 83 28.97 -6.44 -16.14
N GLU A 84 27.75 -6.91 -16.36
CA GLU A 84 27.39 -7.81 -17.46
C GLU A 84 27.59 -7.12 -18.83
N ILE A 85 26.94 -5.97 -19.04
CA ILE A 85 26.89 -5.32 -20.36
C ILE A 85 28.25 -4.74 -20.79
N THR A 86 29.08 -4.34 -19.84
CA THR A 86 30.43 -3.86 -20.14
C THR A 86 31.43 -5.00 -20.35
N GLY A 87 31.05 -6.25 -20.08
CA GLY A 87 31.97 -7.37 -20.06
C GLY A 87 33.04 -7.20 -18.98
N GLN A 88 32.64 -6.75 -17.79
CA GLN A 88 33.50 -6.49 -16.62
C GLN A 88 34.53 -5.38 -16.83
N ARG A 89 34.36 -4.52 -17.83
CA ARG A 89 35.24 -3.36 -18.08
C ARG A 89 34.92 -2.14 -17.23
N ILE A 90 33.74 -2.11 -16.58
CA ILE A 90 33.36 -1.01 -15.71
C ILE A 90 34.34 -0.87 -14.53
N GLU A 91 34.83 0.34 -14.32
CA GLU A 91 35.79 0.65 -13.26
C GLU A 91 35.13 0.74 -11.88
N ALA A 92 35.87 0.41 -10.82
CA ALA A 92 35.36 0.47 -9.45
C ALA A 92 34.84 1.87 -9.05
N ARG A 93 35.44 2.95 -9.60
CA ARG A 93 34.98 4.33 -9.40
C ARG A 93 33.59 4.59 -9.98
N ASP A 94 33.24 3.93 -11.07
CA ASP A 94 31.94 4.10 -11.72
C ASP A 94 30.89 3.23 -11.00
N ILE A 95 31.26 2.05 -10.47
CA ILE A 95 30.41 1.31 -9.52
C ILE A 95 30.11 2.13 -8.27
N GLN A 96 31.11 2.84 -7.73
CA GLN A 96 30.91 3.78 -6.61
C GLN A 96 29.90 4.89 -6.98
N THR A 97 29.96 5.38 -8.22
CA THR A 97 28.98 6.38 -8.71
C THR A 97 27.56 5.79 -8.76
N ILE A 98 27.39 4.52 -9.14
CA ILE A 98 26.07 3.84 -9.10
C ILE A 98 25.54 3.73 -7.66
N LEU A 99 26.42 3.41 -6.70
CA LEU A 99 26.04 3.42 -5.28
C LEU A 99 25.60 4.81 -4.81
N GLU A 100 26.30 5.86 -5.23
CA GLU A 100 25.94 7.26 -4.94
C GLU A 100 24.58 7.65 -5.53
N ILE A 101 24.26 7.20 -6.76
CA ILE A 101 22.93 7.36 -7.36
C ILE A 101 21.88 6.70 -6.46
N GLY A 102 22.11 5.46 -6.03
CA GLY A 102 21.22 4.75 -5.11
C GLY A 102 21.02 5.47 -3.77
N HIS A 103 22.10 5.96 -3.16
CA HIS A 103 22.04 6.73 -1.92
C HIS A 103 21.27 8.04 -2.09
N ALA A 104 21.52 8.78 -3.18
CA ALA A 104 20.80 10.00 -3.48
C ALA A 104 19.29 9.72 -3.61
N THR A 105 18.90 8.65 -4.31
CA THR A 105 17.50 8.24 -4.45
C THR A 105 16.89 7.81 -3.11
N LEU A 106 17.61 7.10 -2.24
CA LEU A 106 17.11 6.77 -0.88
C LEU A 106 16.90 7.99 0.02
N SER A 107 17.56 9.10 -0.29
CA SER A 107 17.51 10.36 0.47
C SER A 107 16.75 11.47 -0.25
N HIS A 108 15.96 11.13 -1.28
CA HIS A 108 15.24 12.10 -2.07
C HIS A 108 14.30 12.95 -1.18
N PRO A 109 14.09 14.24 -1.51
CA PRO A 109 13.10 15.03 -0.78
C PRO A 109 11.71 14.44 -0.98
N VAL A 110 10.89 14.46 0.07
CA VAL A 110 9.52 13.94 0.02
C VAL A 110 8.57 15.13 -0.08
N GLU A 111 8.11 15.40 -1.29
CA GLU A 111 7.17 16.48 -1.59
C GLU A 111 5.75 15.90 -1.70
N LEU A 112 4.85 16.33 -0.82
CA LEU A 112 3.43 15.99 -0.93
C LEU A 112 2.86 16.55 -2.23
N ILE A 113 2.00 15.76 -2.88
CA ILE A 113 1.24 16.23 -4.03
C ILE A 113 0.21 17.26 -3.55
N ASP A 114 -0.08 18.25 -4.39
CA ASP A 114 -1.03 19.31 -4.07
C ASP A 114 -2.42 18.75 -3.70
N GLY A 115 -3.05 19.33 -2.68
CA GLY A 115 -4.36 18.91 -2.17
C GLY A 115 -4.39 17.66 -1.27
N VAL A 116 -3.31 16.87 -1.22
CA VAL A 116 -3.28 15.58 -0.48
C VAL A 116 -3.67 15.73 0.99
N ARG A 117 -3.01 16.65 1.72
CA ARG A 117 -3.24 16.81 3.16
C ARG A 117 -4.68 17.24 3.48
N GLU A 118 -5.26 18.12 2.66
CA GLU A 118 -6.64 18.60 2.83
C GLU A 118 -7.66 17.51 2.51
N ALA A 119 -7.46 16.80 1.39
CA ALA A 119 -8.35 15.73 0.95
C ALA A 119 -8.36 14.55 1.93
N VAL A 120 -7.18 14.08 2.35
CA VAL A 120 -7.06 13.01 3.35
C VAL A 120 -7.66 13.46 4.68
N GLY A 121 -7.40 14.69 5.14
CA GLY A 121 -7.99 15.22 6.37
C GLY A 121 -9.52 15.27 6.33
N THR A 122 -10.09 15.66 5.18
CA THR A 122 -11.54 15.68 4.96
C THR A 122 -12.12 14.27 5.00
N ILE A 123 -11.48 13.31 4.33
CA ILE A 123 -11.92 11.90 4.33
C ILE A 123 -11.79 11.29 5.73
N ALA A 124 -10.68 11.53 6.41
CA ALA A 124 -10.40 11.00 7.75
C ALA A 124 -11.34 11.53 8.83
N ALA A 125 -11.99 12.67 8.61
CA ALA A 125 -13.04 13.18 9.51
C ALA A 125 -14.26 12.26 9.56
N ASP A 126 -14.52 11.51 8.49
CA ASP A 126 -15.71 10.70 8.31
C ASP A 126 -15.44 9.19 8.16
N TYR A 127 -14.24 8.81 7.74
CA TYR A 127 -13.87 7.42 7.46
C TYR A 127 -12.55 7.07 8.16
N PRO A 128 -12.42 5.83 8.69
CA PRO A 128 -11.11 5.28 8.98
C PRO A 128 -10.24 5.29 7.71
N VAL A 129 -8.96 5.64 7.87
CA VAL A 129 -7.99 5.66 6.78
C VAL A 129 -6.79 4.78 7.08
N VAL A 130 -6.22 4.19 6.02
CA VAL A 130 -4.99 3.39 6.08
C VAL A 130 -4.09 3.75 4.90
N LEU A 131 -2.79 3.88 5.14
CA LEU A 131 -1.79 3.95 4.08
C LEU A 131 -1.37 2.53 3.72
N ILE A 132 -1.52 2.12 2.48
CA ILE A 132 -1.06 0.83 1.97
C ILE A 132 -0.08 1.08 0.84
N THR A 133 1.21 0.80 1.06
CA THR A 133 2.26 1.07 0.07
C THR A 133 3.16 -0.14 -0.16
N LYS A 134 3.76 -0.20 -1.36
CA LYS A 134 4.69 -1.25 -1.76
C LYS A 134 6.13 -0.77 -1.63
N GLY A 135 7.04 -1.69 -1.33
CA GLY A 135 8.48 -1.46 -1.48
C GLY A 135 9.28 -1.67 -0.20
N ASP A 136 10.48 -1.09 -0.16
CA ASP A 136 11.40 -1.25 0.97
C ASP A 136 10.85 -0.62 2.26
N LEU A 137 10.71 -1.44 3.30
CA LEU A 137 10.15 -1.05 4.60
C LEU A 137 10.81 0.21 5.17
N PHE A 138 12.13 0.21 5.30
CA PHE A 138 12.87 1.32 5.89
C PHE A 138 12.75 2.60 5.06
N HIS A 139 12.75 2.48 3.73
CA HIS A 139 12.60 3.62 2.86
C HIS A 139 11.19 4.21 2.95
N GLN A 140 10.14 3.38 2.94
CA GLN A 140 8.77 3.86 3.09
C GLN A 140 8.53 4.51 4.47
N GLU A 141 9.03 3.91 5.55
CA GLU A 141 8.96 4.53 6.88
C GLU A 141 9.68 5.89 6.93
N ALA A 142 10.85 5.99 6.30
CA ALA A 142 11.57 7.26 6.19
C ALA A 142 10.76 8.31 5.41
N LYS A 143 10.12 7.92 4.29
CA LYS A 143 9.29 8.83 3.51
C LYS A 143 8.10 9.35 4.31
N ILE A 144 7.38 8.46 4.97
CA ILE A 144 6.20 8.79 5.78
C ILE A 144 6.55 9.75 6.92
N LYS A 145 7.70 9.52 7.57
CA LYS A 145 8.20 10.40 8.63
C LYS A 145 8.50 11.80 8.11
N VAL A 146 9.15 11.92 6.95
CA VAL A 146 9.46 13.22 6.33
C VAL A 146 8.20 13.94 5.87
N ALA A 147 7.25 13.21 5.28
CA ALA A 147 5.95 13.73 4.87
C ALA A 147 5.05 14.15 6.04
N GLN A 148 5.45 13.82 7.28
CA GLN A 148 4.71 14.07 8.51
C GLN A 148 3.27 13.53 8.45
N LEU A 149 3.06 12.36 7.84
CA LEU A 149 1.72 11.81 7.60
C LEU A 149 1.20 10.90 8.73
N HIS A 150 2.01 10.64 9.76
CA HIS A 150 1.60 9.82 10.91
C HIS A 150 0.42 10.38 11.71
N ASP A 151 0.17 11.70 11.62
CA ASP A 151 -1.00 12.35 12.24
C ASP A 151 -2.30 12.05 11.46
N LEU A 152 -2.20 11.84 10.15
CA LEU A 152 -3.33 11.52 9.28
C LEU A 152 -3.59 10.01 9.19
N PHE A 153 -2.53 9.20 9.20
CA PHE A 153 -2.61 7.75 9.04
C PHE A 153 -2.20 7.05 10.34
N PRO A 154 -3.16 6.69 11.22
CA PRO A 154 -2.86 5.93 12.42
C PRO A 154 -2.43 4.49 12.10
N ARG A 155 -2.70 4.02 10.88
CA ARG A 155 -2.33 2.68 10.42
C ARG A 155 -1.67 2.74 9.05
N ILE A 156 -0.54 2.05 8.95
CA ILE A 156 0.35 2.04 7.79
C ILE A 156 0.70 0.58 7.55
N GLU A 157 0.45 0.12 6.33
CA GLU A 157 0.74 -1.23 5.86
C GLU A 157 1.75 -1.13 4.72
N ILE A 158 2.96 -1.64 4.96
CA ILE A 158 4.01 -1.71 3.93
C ILE A 158 4.10 -3.17 3.49
N VAL A 159 3.80 -3.42 2.22
CA VAL A 159 3.68 -4.77 1.65
C VAL A 159 4.72 -5.03 0.55
N SER A 160 5.05 -6.30 0.34
CA SER A 160 5.98 -6.69 -0.72
C SER A 160 5.37 -6.59 -2.12
N GLU A 161 4.08 -6.91 -2.25
CA GLU A 161 3.32 -6.82 -3.49
C GLU A 161 1.88 -6.38 -3.21
N LYS A 162 1.24 -5.75 -4.19
CA LYS A 162 -0.19 -5.39 -4.13
C LYS A 162 -0.98 -6.26 -5.09
N ASP A 163 -1.28 -7.48 -4.63
CA ASP A 163 -2.10 -8.46 -5.33
C ASP A 163 -3.39 -8.76 -4.53
N PRO A 164 -4.35 -9.50 -5.12
CA PRO A 164 -5.60 -9.81 -4.43
C PRO A 164 -5.38 -10.52 -3.08
N GLU A 165 -4.43 -11.45 -2.99
CA GLU A 165 -4.14 -12.17 -1.75
C GLU A 165 -3.68 -11.21 -0.64
N THR A 166 -2.80 -10.27 -0.97
CA THR A 166 -2.28 -9.28 -0.03
C THR A 166 -3.37 -8.34 0.46
N TYR A 167 -4.21 -7.81 -0.43
CA TYR A 167 -5.34 -6.96 0.00
C TYR A 167 -6.33 -7.74 0.88
N ALA A 168 -6.66 -8.99 0.53
CA ALA A 168 -7.54 -9.82 1.34
C ALA A 168 -6.96 -10.08 2.74
N ARG A 169 -5.66 -10.38 2.83
CA ARG A 169 -4.94 -10.56 4.10
C ARG A 169 -4.96 -9.29 4.93
N VAL A 170 -4.59 -8.15 4.35
CA VAL A 170 -4.59 -6.85 5.05
C VAL A 170 -5.99 -6.57 5.60
N LEU A 171 -7.05 -6.66 4.79
CA LEU A 171 -8.41 -6.36 5.24
C LEU A 171 -8.96 -7.35 6.27
N ALA A 172 -8.50 -8.60 6.28
CA ALA A 172 -8.85 -9.56 7.33
C ALA A 172 -8.41 -9.05 8.73
N GLU A 173 -7.27 -8.36 8.82
CA GLU A 173 -6.77 -7.75 10.06
C GLU A 173 -7.58 -6.52 10.52
N PHE A 174 -8.41 -5.96 9.63
CA PHE A 174 -9.40 -4.92 9.93
C PHE A 174 -10.79 -5.47 10.22
N GLU A 175 -11.00 -6.80 10.12
CA GLU A 175 -12.32 -7.44 10.18
C GLU A 175 -13.33 -6.80 9.20
N LEU A 176 -12.83 -6.32 8.05
CA LEU A 176 -13.61 -5.55 7.09
C LEU A 176 -13.84 -6.36 5.80
N PRO A 177 -15.09 -6.55 5.36
CA PRO A 177 -15.36 -7.15 4.06
C PRO A 177 -14.90 -6.22 2.94
N MET A 178 -14.32 -6.79 1.88
CA MET A 178 -13.80 -6.04 0.73
C MET A 178 -14.81 -5.08 0.10
N SER A 179 -16.09 -5.44 0.07
CA SER A 179 -17.17 -4.59 -0.48
C SER A 179 -17.39 -3.26 0.25
N ARG A 180 -16.73 -3.06 1.40
CA ARG A 180 -16.76 -1.82 2.19
C ARG A 180 -15.42 -1.08 2.17
N PHE A 181 -14.47 -1.52 1.34
CA PHE A 181 -13.15 -0.90 1.20
C PHE A 181 -13.05 -0.11 -0.10
N VAL A 182 -12.45 1.08 -0.01
CA VAL A 182 -12.07 1.91 -1.17
C VAL A 182 -10.56 2.04 -1.19
N MET A 183 -9.91 1.85 -2.34
CA MET A 183 -8.50 2.14 -2.54
C MET A 183 -8.31 3.36 -3.44
N VAL A 184 -7.54 4.33 -2.96
CA VAL A 184 -7.11 5.52 -3.73
C VAL A 184 -5.68 5.30 -4.19
N GLY A 185 -5.42 5.44 -5.49
CA GLY A 185 -4.07 5.30 -6.01
C GLY A 185 -3.90 5.63 -7.49
N ASN A 186 -2.65 5.78 -7.90
CA ASN A 186 -2.28 6.14 -9.27
C ASN A 186 -2.15 4.94 -10.23
N SER A 187 -1.81 3.75 -9.72
CA SER A 187 -1.71 2.55 -10.56
C SER A 187 -3.01 1.78 -10.67
N LEU A 188 -3.48 1.58 -11.90
CA LEU A 188 -4.57 0.65 -12.18
C LEU A 188 -4.18 -0.79 -11.81
N ARG A 189 -2.97 -1.24 -12.14
CA ARG A 189 -2.50 -2.61 -11.92
C ARG A 189 -2.39 -2.99 -10.44
N SER A 190 -1.84 -2.12 -9.61
CA SER A 190 -1.51 -2.46 -8.21
C SER A 190 -2.45 -1.83 -7.18
N ASN A 191 -3.10 -0.70 -7.48
CA ASN A 191 -4.03 -0.08 -6.54
C ASN A 191 -5.48 -0.46 -6.83
N ILE A 192 -5.89 -0.49 -8.10
CA ILE A 192 -7.30 -0.58 -8.46
C ILE A 192 -7.74 -2.00 -8.81
N GLU A 193 -7.09 -2.63 -9.79
CA GLU A 193 -7.44 -3.95 -10.33
C GLU A 193 -7.60 -5.02 -9.23
N PRO A 194 -6.65 -5.18 -8.29
CA PRO A 194 -6.76 -6.23 -7.29
C PRO A 194 -7.96 -6.02 -6.35
N VAL A 195 -8.29 -4.76 -6.08
CA VAL A 195 -9.35 -4.36 -5.16
C VAL A 195 -10.73 -4.54 -5.80
N VAL A 196 -10.92 -4.05 -7.03
CA VAL A 196 -12.20 -4.21 -7.75
C VAL A 196 -12.46 -5.68 -8.10
N THR A 197 -11.42 -6.46 -8.42
CA THR A 197 -11.51 -7.92 -8.65
C THR A 197 -12.07 -8.66 -7.44
N LEU A 198 -11.75 -8.21 -6.23
CA LEU A 198 -12.26 -8.78 -4.97
C LEU A 198 -13.62 -8.19 -4.55
N GLY A 199 -14.21 -7.33 -5.37
CA GLY A 199 -15.50 -6.68 -5.11
C GLY A 199 -15.40 -5.42 -4.25
N GLY A 200 -14.21 -4.82 -4.12
CA GLY A 200 -14.00 -3.52 -3.48
C GLY A 200 -14.24 -2.36 -4.43
N TRP A 201 -13.80 -1.17 -4.05
CA TRP A 201 -13.99 0.06 -4.82
C TRP A 201 -12.66 0.78 -5.06
N GLY A 202 -12.55 1.51 -6.16
CA GLY A 202 -11.32 2.21 -6.55
C GLY A 202 -11.53 3.68 -6.88
N ILE A 203 -10.64 4.55 -6.40
CA ILE A 203 -10.48 5.91 -6.90
C ILE A 203 -9.12 5.96 -7.61
N HIS A 204 -9.15 6.07 -8.93
CA HIS A 204 -7.96 6.14 -9.75
C HIS A 204 -7.57 7.61 -9.99
N THR A 205 -6.34 7.97 -9.62
CA THR A 205 -5.80 9.32 -9.83
C THR A 205 -4.48 9.23 -10.60
N PRO A 206 -4.52 9.36 -11.94
CA PRO A 206 -3.34 9.11 -12.76
C PRO A 206 -2.22 10.10 -12.40
N TYR A 207 -1.01 9.57 -12.26
CA TYR A 207 0.19 10.41 -12.17
C TYR A 207 0.72 10.69 -13.56
N ALA A 208 1.27 11.90 -13.80
CA ALA A 208 1.73 12.32 -15.12
C ALA A 208 2.83 11.40 -15.71
N VAL A 209 3.51 10.65 -14.84
CA VAL A 209 4.57 9.71 -15.21
C VAL A 209 4.26 8.35 -14.57
N THR A 210 3.85 7.37 -15.36
CA THR A 210 3.62 6.01 -14.84
C THR A 210 4.82 5.12 -15.09
N TRP A 211 5.24 4.36 -14.08
CA TRP A 211 6.27 3.34 -14.21
C TRP A 211 5.86 2.27 -15.24
N ALA A 212 6.77 1.84 -16.12
CA ALA A 212 6.45 0.95 -17.24
C ALA A 212 5.81 -0.38 -16.79
N HIS A 213 6.18 -0.90 -15.62
CA HIS A 213 5.61 -2.13 -15.06
C HIS A 213 4.15 -1.97 -14.60
N GLU A 214 3.66 -0.75 -14.38
CA GLU A 214 2.28 -0.50 -13.94
C GLU A 214 1.31 -0.28 -15.12
N THR A 215 1.80 -0.36 -16.36
CA THR A 215 1.01 -0.06 -17.59
C THR A 215 0.12 -1.20 -18.08
N GLN A 216 0.36 -2.44 -17.65
CA GLN A 216 -0.46 -3.60 -18.03
C GLN A 216 -1.49 -3.90 -16.93
N HIS A 217 -2.77 -3.77 -17.26
CA HIS A 217 -3.89 -4.05 -16.35
C HIS A 217 -5.10 -4.61 -17.10
N GLY A 218 -5.97 -5.33 -16.39
CA GLY A 218 -7.23 -5.90 -16.89
C GLY A 218 -8.47 -5.04 -16.64
N VAL A 219 -8.34 -3.87 -16.01
CA VAL A 219 -9.47 -2.97 -15.69
C VAL A 219 -10.11 -2.44 -16.98
N ALA A 220 -11.42 -2.61 -17.12
CA ALA A 220 -12.18 -2.05 -18.23
C ALA A 220 -12.39 -0.53 -18.06
N ASP A 221 -12.48 0.20 -19.18
CA ASP A 221 -12.68 1.66 -19.18
C ASP A 221 -13.95 2.09 -18.43
N ASP A 222 -14.98 1.23 -18.40
CA ASP A 222 -16.28 1.45 -17.76
C ASP A 222 -16.48 0.68 -16.46
N GLU A 223 -15.38 0.26 -15.80
CA GLU A 223 -15.43 -0.50 -14.53
C GLU A 223 -16.36 0.18 -13.49
N PRO A 224 -17.51 -0.42 -13.16
CA PRO A 224 -18.57 0.24 -12.37
C PRO A 224 -18.13 0.57 -10.94
N ARG A 225 -17.16 -0.16 -10.39
CA ARG A 225 -16.62 0.01 -9.04
C ARG A 225 -15.44 0.98 -8.96
N MET A 226 -15.10 1.62 -10.08
CA MET A 226 -14.05 2.63 -10.15
C MET A 226 -14.64 4.02 -10.42
N VAL A 227 -13.99 5.06 -9.87
CA VAL A 227 -14.19 6.46 -10.24
C VAL A 227 -12.81 7.08 -10.51
N ASN A 228 -12.69 7.84 -11.59
CA ASN A 228 -11.49 8.63 -11.84
C ASN A 228 -11.57 9.96 -11.11
N ALA A 229 -10.46 10.39 -10.53
CA ALA A 229 -10.26 11.70 -9.93
C ALA A 229 -9.01 12.32 -10.55
N ASP A 230 -9.12 13.52 -11.12
CA ASP A 230 -8.00 14.17 -11.81
C ASP A 230 -6.91 14.60 -10.84
N THR A 231 -7.30 15.02 -9.63
CA THR A 231 -6.39 15.49 -8.58
C THR A 231 -6.81 14.99 -7.19
N ALA A 232 -5.94 15.19 -6.20
CA ALA A 232 -6.27 14.86 -4.82
C ALA A 232 -7.48 15.65 -4.28
N HIS A 233 -7.69 16.88 -4.76
CA HIS A 233 -8.85 17.71 -4.39
C HIS A 233 -10.19 17.06 -4.75
N ASP A 234 -10.20 16.16 -5.74
CA ASP A 234 -11.40 15.49 -6.22
C ASP A 234 -11.74 14.21 -5.42
N TRP A 235 -10.83 13.70 -4.58
CA TRP A 235 -11.02 12.46 -3.82
C TRP A 235 -12.26 12.46 -2.92
N PRO A 236 -12.57 13.52 -2.15
CA PRO A 236 -13.78 13.52 -1.32
C PRO A 236 -15.07 13.41 -2.15
N ALA A 237 -15.13 14.08 -3.30
CA ALA A 237 -16.28 14.01 -4.20
C ALA A 237 -16.40 12.63 -4.87
N ALA A 238 -15.27 12.07 -5.33
CA ALA A 238 -15.22 10.71 -5.87
C ALA A 238 -15.65 9.65 -4.83
N LEU A 239 -15.20 9.79 -3.59
CA LEU A 239 -15.60 8.90 -2.49
C LEU A 239 -17.11 8.99 -2.20
N ALA A 240 -17.70 10.19 -2.25
CA ALA A 240 -19.14 10.35 -2.06
C ALA A 240 -19.96 9.62 -3.15
N VAL A 241 -19.48 9.61 -4.40
CA VAL A 241 -20.10 8.83 -5.49
C VAL A 241 -20.02 7.33 -5.20
N LEU A 242 -18.85 6.84 -4.75
CA LEU A 242 -18.67 5.43 -4.41
C LEU A 242 -19.51 5.00 -3.20
N GLU A 243 -19.61 5.84 -2.16
CA GLU A 243 -20.47 5.60 -1.00
C GLU A 243 -21.94 5.44 -1.42
N ALA A 244 -22.44 6.31 -2.32
CA ALA A 244 -23.81 6.22 -2.83
C ALA A 244 -24.04 4.91 -3.62
N LYS A 245 -23.08 4.51 -4.47
CA LYS A 245 -23.12 3.24 -5.21
C LYS A 245 -23.12 2.04 -4.24
N ALA A 246 -22.21 2.04 -3.27
CA ALA A 246 -22.09 0.98 -2.27
C ALA A 246 -23.34 0.84 -1.41
N ALA A 247 -23.95 1.96 -1.00
CA ALA A 247 -25.20 1.97 -0.26
C ALA A 247 -26.36 1.40 -1.09
N ALA A 248 -26.45 1.76 -2.37
CA ALA A 248 -27.47 1.22 -3.28
C ALA A 248 -27.34 -0.29 -3.46
N GLU A 249 -26.12 -0.81 -3.65
CA GLU A 249 -25.89 -2.25 -3.74
C GLU A 249 -26.20 -2.98 -2.43
N ALA A 250 -25.81 -2.41 -1.28
CA ALA A 250 -26.09 -3.00 0.02
C ALA A 250 -27.61 -3.09 0.27
N TRP A 251 -28.35 -2.04 -0.11
CA TRP A 251 -29.81 -2.04 -0.07
C TRP A 251 -30.42 -3.11 -0.96
N GLN A 252 -29.98 -3.22 -2.21
CA GLN A 252 -30.48 -4.25 -3.14
C GLN A 252 -30.23 -5.67 -2.63
N ARG A 253 -29.03 -5.93 -2.06
CA ARG A 253 -28.71 -7.23 -1.44
C ARG A 253 -29.64 -7.53 -0.26
N ALA A 254 -29.91 -6.53 0.60
CA ALA A 254 -30.80 -6.69 1.74
C ALA A 254 -32.25 -6.99 1.32
N VAL A 255 -32.76 -6.30 0.29
CA VAL A 255 -34.09 -6.56 -0.27
C VAL A 255 -34.19 -7.97 -0.85
N ALA A 256 -33.21 -8.39 -1.66
CA ALA A 256 -33.19 -9.75 -2.23
C ALA A 256 -33.10 -10.85 -1.16
N ALA A 257 -32.35 -10.62 -0.08
CA ALA A 257 -32.29 -11.55 1.05
C ALA A 257 -33.64 -11.67 1.77
N ALA A 258 -34.35 -10.56 1.97
CA ALA A 258 -35.69 -10.56 2.58
C ALA A 258 -36.74 -11.26 1.70
N GLU A 259 -36.67 -11.09 0.37
CA GLU A 259 -37.60 -11.71 -0.59
C GLU A 259 -37.34 -13.22 -0.79
N SER A 260 -36.10 -13.68 -0.65
CA SER A 260 -35.73 -15.10 -0.78
C SER A 260 -36.09 -15.96 0.44
N GLY A 261 -36.64 -15.38 1.51
CA GLY A 261 -37.11 -16.11 2.70
C GLY A 261 -36.01 -16.79 3.52
N HIS A 262 -34.74 -16.43 3.31
CA HIS A 262 -33.63 -16.92 4.12
C HIS A 262 -33.55 -16.07 5.39
N GLU A 263 -34.20 -16.51 6.47
CA GLU A 263 -33.93 -15.97 7.80
C GLU A 263 -32.42 -16.07 8.07
N PRO A 264 -31.72 -14.98 8.46
CA PRO A 264 -30.37 -15.12 8.96
C PRO A 264 -30.46 -15.98 10.22
N ALA A 265 -29.73 -17.09 10.26
CA ALA A 265 -29.64 -17.96 11.43
C ALA A 265 -29.35 -17.09 12.65
N THR A 266 -30.37 -16.87 13.47
CA THR A 266 -30.22 -16.18 14.76
C THR A 266 -29.20 -16.99 15.55
N ALA A 267 -28.12 -16.32 15.98
CA ALA A 267 -27.13 -16.91 16.85
C ALA A 267 -27.85 -17.45 18.10
N HIS A 268 -28.02 -18.77 18.14
CA HIS A 268 -28.56 -19.43 19.30
C HIS A 268 -27.51 -19.27 20.41
N ALA A 269 -27.77 -18.32 21.31
CA ALA A 269 -27.00 -18.15 22.53
C ALA A 269 -26.96 -19.49 23.26
N ALA A 270 -25.82 -20.17 23.19
CA ALA A 270 -25.55 -21.35 23.98
C ALA A 270 -25.58 -20.93 25.45
N ARG A 271 -26.71 -21.16 26.11
CA ARG A 271 -26.80 -21.22 27.56
C ARG A 271 -25.91 -22.36 28.03
N VAL A 272 -24.68 -22.03 28.42
CA VAL A 272 -23.83 -22.92 29.19
C VAL A 272 -24.46 -23.04 30.58
N ALA A 273 -24.98 -24.23 30.91
CA ALA A 273 -25.39 -24.58 32.26
C ALA A 273 -24.15 -24.69 33.17
N PRO A 274 -24.24 -24.33 34.47
CA PRO A 274 -23.10 -24.41 35.37
C PRO A 274 -22.84 -25.87 35.77
N GLY A 275 -21.67 -26.40 35.40
CA GLY A 275 -21.12 -27.65 35.93
C GLY A 275 -20.52 -27.46 37.34
N PRO A 276 -20.36 -28.54 38.12
CA PRO A 276 -20.23 -28.47 39.58
C PRO A 276 -18.86 -27.98 40.05
N ALA A 277 -18.88 -27.32 41.21
CA ALA A 277 -17.73 -26.75 41.90
C ALA A 277 -16.66 -27.81 42.27
N ALA A 278 -15.40 -27.49 42.00
CA ALA A 278 -14.23 -28.14 42.56
C ALA A 278 -13.61 -27.25 43.66
N PRO A 279 -12.96 -27.83 44.69
CA PRO A 279 -12.75 -27.17 45.97
C PRO A 279 -11.52 -26.24 46.00
N ALA A 280 -11.62 -25.25 46.88
CA ALA A 280 -10.57 -24.28 47.17
C ALA A 280 -9.40 -24.90 47.97
N ALA A 281 -8.19 -24.66 47.49
CA ALA A 281 -6.94 -24.63 48.25
C ALA A 281 -6.11 -23.50 47.62
N GLY A 282 -5.45 -22.58 48.30
CA GLY A 282 -5.08 -22.40 49.69
C GLY A 282 -3.99 -21.33 49.65
N ALA A 283 -4.12 -20.29 50.45
CA ALA A 283 -3.24 -19.12 50.43
C ALA A 283 -1.78 -19.47 50.76
N GLY A 284 -0.84 -18.86 50.02
CA GLY A 284 0.59 -18.87 50.32
C GLY A 284 1.21 -17.52 49.95
N ARG A 285 1.51 -16.72 50.98
CA ARG A 285 2.07 -15.36 50.90
C ARG A 285 3.59 -15.36 50.66
N CYS A 286 4.04 -14.27 50.04
CA CYS A 286 5.28 -13.49 50.26
C CYS A 286 6.67 -14.14 50.09
N ALA A 287 7.47 -13.57 49.16
CA ALA A 287 8.78 -12.98 49.44
C ALA A 287 9.22 -12.05 48.30
N GLY A 288 9.78 -10.88 48.67
CA GLY A 288 10.27 -9.83 47.79
C GLY A 288 11.70 -10.06 47.24
N PRO A 289 12.35 -9.00 46.71
CA PRO A 289 13.17 -9.09 45.51
C PRO A 289 14.66 -9.35 45.78
N ALA A 290 15.34 -9.99 44.82
CA ALA A 290 16.79 -10.05 44.77
C ALA A 290 17.30 -9.44 43.45
N ASP A 291 17.97 -8.31 43.64
CA ASP A 291 18.85 -7.58 42.74
C ASP A 291 19.98 -8.47 42.17
N ARG A 292 20.29 -8.34 40.86
CA ARG A 292 21.65 -8.48 40.30
C ARG A 292 21.71 -8.08 38.81
N ARG A 293 22.23 -6.86 38.61
CA ARG A 293 23.18 -6.37 37.59
C ARG A 293 23.58 -7.27 36.38
N ALA A 294 23.46 -6.63 35.21
CA ALA A 294 24.50 -6.33 34.19
C ALA A 294 25.03 -7.40 33.21
N LEU A 295 25.40 -6.87 32.03
CA LEU A 295 26.15 -7.40 30.87
C LEU A 295 25.24 -8.04 29.80
N GLY A 296 25.33 -7.71 28.51
CA GLY A 296 26.25 -6.86 27.76
C GLY A 296 25.89 -6.90 26.28
N SER A 297 26.37 -5.90 25.57
CA SER A 297 26.29 -5.66 24.13
C SER A 297 26.73 -6.84 23.27
N LEU A 298 26.04 -7.05 22.15
CA LEU A 298 26.57 -7.35 20.81
C LEU A 298 25.55 -6.90 19.77
#